data_AF-A0A915HLU6-F1
#
_entry.id   AF-A0A915HLU6-F1
#
_cell.length_a   1.000
_cell.length_b   1.000
_cell.length_c   1.000
_cell.angle_alpha   90.00
_cell.angle_beta   90.00
_cell.angle_gamma   90.00
#
_symmetry.space_group_name_H-M   'P 1'
#
loop_
_entity.id
_entity.type
_entity.pdbx_description
1 polymer ?
#
loop_
_entity_poly.entity_id
_entity_poly.type
_entity_poly.pdbx_seq_one_letter_code
_entity_poly.pdbx_strand_id
1 'polypeptide(L)'
;TPIFEEETADPLTIPISFGIISLSLTWEIIQKTERRVQANNPEFNLKFKYAMNFIKTSKYSIITFLPKNLFEQFQRLANFYFLVLMILQCIPAISSLRPWTTIIPLCFVLMVTAVKDFYDDVQRHISDNQVNNRKTRVVRRGKLVEEKWQNVNVGDIIRMECNNFVATVTEVLDGLRIQILGYLSDF
;
A
#
# COMPACT_ATOMS: atom_id res chain seq x y z
N THR A 1 2.14 -11.71 -38.53
CA THR A 1 2.93 -11.82 -37.28
C THR A 1 2.16 -12.76 -36.37
N PRO A 2 2.72 -13.94 -36.05
CA PRO A 2 1.91 -15.05 -35.55
C PRO A 2 1.46 -14.83 -34.11
N ILE A 3 0.26 -15.34 -33.88
CA ILE A 3 -0.58 -15.29 -32.70
C ILE A 3 -0.03 -16.31 -31.69
N PHE A 4 0.16 -15.90 -30.44
CA PHE A 4 0.46 -16.83 -29.34
C PHE A 4 -0.81 -17.60 -29.02
N GLU A 5 -0.78 -18.90 -29.30
CA GLU A 5 -1.82 -19.87 -28.95
C GLU A 5 -1.62 -20.25 -27.47
N GLU A 6 -2.67 -20.07 -26.67
CA GLU A 6 -2.74 -20.47 -25.27
C GLU A 6 -2.89 -21.99 -25.22
N GLU A 7 -1.79 -22.71 -24.99
CA GLU A 7 -1.79 -24.17 -24.85
C GLU A 7 -2.44 -24.55 -23.51
N THR A 8 -3.75 -24.80 -23.55
CA THR A 8 -4.49 -25.42 -22.45
C THR A 8 -4.00 -26.86 -22.28
N ALA A 9 -3.06 -27.08 -21.36
CA ALA A 9 -2.57 -28.41 -21.02
C ALA A 9 -3.67 -29.25 -20.33
N ASP A 10 -3.97 -30.41 -20.91
CA ASP A 10 -4.88 -31.43 -20.37
C ASP A 10 -4.45 -31.89 -18.95
N PRO A 11 -5.37 -31.99 -17.97
CA PRO A 11 -5.02 -32.20 -16.55
C PRO A 11 -4.56 -33.62 -16.18
N LEU A 12 -4.30 -34.52 -17.13
CA LEU A 12 -4.08 -35.95 -16.87
C LEU A 12 -2.74 -36.54 -17.34
N THR A 13 -1.79 -35.72 -17.81
CA THR A 13 -0.46 -36.22 -18.22
C THR A 13 0.70 -35.38 -17.67
N ILE A 14 0.69 -35.05 -16.38
CA ILE A 14 1.88 -34.51 -15.73
C ILE A 14 2.76 -35.71 -15.33
N PRO A 15 4.00 -35.85 -15.85
CA PRO A 15 4.89 -36.94 -15.46
C PRO A 15 5.16 -36.86 -13.95
N ILE A 16 5.00 -37.99 -13.25
CA ILE A 16 5.05 -38.10 -11.77
C ILE A 16 6.32 -37.43 -11.18
N SER A 17 7.43 -37.45 -11.92
CA SER A 17 8.69 -36.77 -11.56
C SER A 17 8.57 -35.23 -11.48
N PHE A 18 7.86 -34.60 -12.42
CA PHE A 18 7.58 -33.15 -12.38
C PHE A 18 6.62 -32.78 -11.26
N GLY A 19 5.64 -33.64 -10.98
CA GLY A 19 4.74 -33.48 -9.84
C GLY A 19 5.49 -33.49 -8.51
N ILE A 20 6.42 -34.45 -8.31
CA ILE A 20 7.22 -34.56 -7.08
C ILE A 20 8.22 -33.41 -6.95
N ILE A 21 8.89 -33.00 -8.04
CA ILE A 21 9.82 -31.86 -8.01
C ILE A 21 9.06 -30.57 -7.71
N SER A 22 7.91 -30.35 -8.36
CA SER A 22 7.02 -29.22 -8.07
C SER A 22 6.57 -29.25 -6.61
N LEU A 23 6.02 -30.37 -6.12
CA LEU A 23 5.58 -30.50 -4.74
C LEU A 23 6.73 -30.27 -3.75
N SER A 24 7.92 -30.84 -3.99
CA SER A 24 9.11 -30.68 -3.14
C SER A 24 9.59 -29.22 -3.11
N LEU A 25 9.62 -28.55 -4.26
CA LEU A 25 9.92 -27.12 -4.36
C LEU A 25 8.85 -26.31 -3.61
N THR A 26 7.57 -26.60 -3.79
CA THR A 26 6.48 -25.95 -3.07
C THR A 26 6.60 -26.17 -1.57
N TRP A 27 6.92 -27.37 -1.11
CA TRP A 27 7.12 -27.70 0.31
C TRP A 27 8.36 -27.01 0.89
N GLU A 28 9.46 -26.95 0.15
CA GLU A 28 10.68 -26.27 0.57
C GLU A 28 10.50 -24.74 0.60
N ILE A 29 9.69 -24.20 -0.32
CA ILE A 29 9.25 -22.79 -0.32
C ILE A 29 8.32 -22.50 0.88
N ILE A 30 7.39 -23.41 1.21
CA ILE A 30 6.50 -23.28 2.37
C ILE A 30 7.30 -23.31 3.69
N GLN A 31 8.26 -24.24 3.84
CA GLN A 31 9.14 -24.33 5.01
C GLN A 31 10.00 -23.06 5.21
N LYS A 32 10.40 -22.41 4.12
CA LYS A 32 11.22 -21.20 4.15
C LYS A 32 10.49 -19.95 4.68
N THR A 33 9.19 -20.04 4.93
CA THR A 33 8.34 -18.90 5.33
C THR A 33 7.78 -19.03 6.75
N GLU A 34 8.44 -19.79 7.65
CA GLU A 34 8.06 -19.78 9.06
C GLU A 34 8.56 -18.51 9.77
N ARG A 35 7.63 -17.60 10.08
CA ARG A 35 7.93 -16.40 10.86
C ARG A 35 8.13 -16.78 12.34
N ARG A 36 9.38 -16.73 12.83
CA ARG A 36 9.71 -17.05 14.23
C ARG A 36 9.69 -15.80 15.13
N VAL A 37 8.57 -15.56 15.81
CA VAL A 37 8.42 -14.44 16.76
C VAL A 37 8.48 -14.94 18.20
N GLN A 38 9.22 -14.26 19.07
CA GLN A 38 9.16 -14.48 20.52
C GLN A 38 8.41 -13.32 21.21
N ALA A 39 7.49 -13.68 22.12
CA ALA A 39 6.73 -12.70 22.89
C ALA A 39 7.65 -11.91 23.84
N ASN A 40 7.54 -10.59 23.83
CA ASN A 40 8.23 -9.65 24.72
C ASN A 40 9.77 -9.82 24.73
N ASN A 41 10.36 -10.36 23.66
CA ASN A 41 11.80 -10.50 23.49
C ASN A 41 12.29 -9.69 22.28
N PRO A 42 12.53 -8.37 22.45
CA PRO A 42 12.93 -7.51 21.33
C PRO A 42 14.29 -7.91 20.76
N GLU A 43 15.23 -8.40 21.58
CA GLU A 43 16.58 -8.79 21.11
C GLU A 43 16.53 -9.98 20.15
N PHE A 44 15.66 -10.95 20.40
CA PHE A 44 15.44 -12.06 19.48
C PHE A 44 14.75 -11.60 18.20
N ASN A 45 13.68 -10.79 18.31
CA ASN A 45 12.89 -10.34 17.16
C ASN A 45 13.67 -9.37 16.24
N LEU A 46 14.62 -8.59 16.79
CA LEU A 46 15.50 -7.71 16.01
C LEU A 46 16.37 -8.47 15.01
N LYS A 47 16.72 -9.73 15.28
CA LYS A 47 17.51 -10.58 14.37
C LYS A 47 16.80 -10.82 13.04
N PHE A 48 15.47 -10.83 13.06
CA PHE A 48 14.63 -11.08 11.87
C PHE A 48 14.25 -9.80 11.12
N LYS A 49 14.65 -8.61 11.62
CA LYS A 49 14.43 -7.30 10.99
C LYS A 49 13.00 -7.11 10.46
N TYR A 50 12.01 -7.35 11.33
CA TYR A 50 10.62 -7.15 10.97
C TYR A 50 10.31 -5.71 10.59
N ALA A 51 9.32 -5.54 9.70
CA ALA A 51 8.80 -4.23 9.32
C ALA A 51 8.26 -3.48 10.55
N MET A 52 8.45 -2.16 10.55
CA MET A 52 7.94 -1.27 11.58
C MET A 52 6.43 -1.07 11.40
N ASN A 53 5.72 -0.80 12.49
CA ASN A 53 4.27 -0.55 12.48
C ASN A 53 3.92 0.89 12.02
N PHE A 54 4.52 1.34 10.92
CA PHE A 54 4.30 2.67 10.35
C PHE A 54 3.49 2.54 9.06
N ILE A 55 2.31 3.16 9.03
CA ILE A 55 1.44 3.15 7.87
C ILE A 55 1.65 4.44 7.08
N LYS A 56 1.92 4.31 5.78
CA LYS A 56 1.99 5.44 4.85
C LYS A 56 1.27 5.09 3.56
N THR A 57 0.07 5.61 3.42
CA THR A 57 -0.77 5.49 2.23
C THR A 57 -0.65 6.70 1.31
N SER A 58 -0.14 7.82 1.81
CA SER A 58 0.13 9.01 1.02
C SER A 58 1.16 8.78 -0.10
N LYS A 59 0.88 9.27 -1.31
CA LYS A 59 1.75 9.06 -2.49
C LYS A 59 2.66 10.24 -2.81
N TYR A 60 2.28 11.44 -2.40
CA TYR A 60 2.99 12.67 -2.73
C TYR A 60 3.52 13.36 -1.47
N SER A 61 4.62 14.08 -1.62
CA SER A 61 5.03 15.14 -0.69
C SER A 61 4.52 16.47 -1.23
N ILE A 62 4.35 17.49 -0.38
CA ILE A 62 3.84 18.82 -0.78
C ILE A 62 4.61 19.37 -2.00
N ILE A 63 5.92 19.14 -2.04
CA ILE A 63 6.82 19.61 -3.11
C ILE A 63 6.77 18.69 -4.34
N THR A 64 6.64 17.37 -4.15
CA THR A 64 6.62 16.40 -5.26
C THR A 64 5.24 16.20 -5.86
N PHE A 65 4.20 16.77 -5.25
CA PHE A 65 2.81 16.65 -5.70
C PHE A 65 2.67 17.14 -7.13
N LEU A 66 3.02 18.39 -7.41
CA LEU A 66 2.79 18.99 -8.72
C LEU A 66 3.49 18.22 -9.86
N PRO A 67 4.84 18.02 -9.85
CA PRO A 67 5.51 17.36 -10.97
C PRO A 67 5.09 15.90 -11.14
N LYS A 68 4.88 15.16 -10.04
CA LYS A 68 4.54 13.73 -10.10
C LYS A 68 3.07 13.50 -10.47
N ASN A 69 2.16 14.28 -9.90
CA ASN A 69 0.74 14.21 -10.21
C ASN A 69 0.45 14.58 -11.66
N LEU A 70 1.07 15.66 -12.19
CA LEU A 70 0.93 16.02 -13.60
C LEU A 70 1.50 14.95 -14.52
N PHE A 71 2.65 14.37 -14.20
CA PHE A 71 3.23 13.27 -14.98
C PHE A 71 2.29 12.06 -15.04
N GLU A 72 1.76 11.61 -13.90
CA GLU A 72 0.80 10.50 -13.83
C GLU A 72 -0.52 10.82 -14.54
N GLN A 73 -0.99 12.07 -14.45
CA GLN A 73 -2.16 12.51 -15.20
C GLN A 73 -1.91 12.42 -16.71
N PHE A 74 -0.75 12.84 -17.22
CA PHE A 74 -0.44 12.80 -18.67
C PHE A 74 -0.10 11.41 -19.22
N GLN A 75 0.23 10.43 -18.37
CA GLN A 75 0.35 9.04 -18.82
C GLN A 75 -1.02 8.41 -19.16
N ARG A 76 -2.13 8.99 -18.70
CA ARG A 76 -3.47 8.56 -19.12
C ARG A 76 -3.77 9.13 -20.50
N LEU A 77 -4.04 8.23 -21.46
CA LEU A 77 -4.35 8.58 -22.85
C LEU A 77 -5.44 9.66 -22.98
N ALA A 78 -6.47 9.65 -22.13
CA ALA A 78 -7.53 10.67 -22.13
C ALA A 78 -7.01 12.08 -21.79
N ASN A 79 -6.15 12.21 -20.78
CA ASN A 79 -5.58 13.49 -20.38
C ASN A 79 -4.52 13.97 -21.39
N PHE A 80 -3.76 13.03 -21.97
CA PHE A 80 -2.84 13.31 -23.07
C PHE A 80 -3.59 13.82 -24.31
N TYR A 81 -4.75 13.24 -24.63
CA TYR A 81 -5.62 13.71 -25.70
C TYR A 81 -6.06 15.17 -25.48
N PHE A 82 -6.50 15.52 -24.26
CA PHE A 82 -6.84 16.91 -23.94
C PHE A 82 -5.65 17.86 -24.03
N LEU A 83 -4.44 17.41 -23.67
CA LEU A 83 -3.21 18.18 -23.81
C LEU A 83 -2.89 18.46 -25.29
N VAL A 84 -2.97 17.44 -26.15
CA VAL A 84 -2.75 17.59 -27.60
C VAL A 84 -3.82 18.50 -28.21
N LEU A 85 -5.09 18.34 -27.84
CA LEU A 85 -6.15 19.25 -28.27
C LEU A 85 -5.88 20.68 -27.85
N MET A 86 -5.48 20.91 -26.60
CA MET A 86 -5.12 22.24 -26.09
C MET A 86 -3.99 22.87 -26.91
N ILE A 87 -2.94 22.10 -27.23
CA ILE A 87 -1.80 22.57 -28.05
C ILE A 87 -2.24 22.90 -29.49
N LEU A 88 -3.05 22.04 -30.11
CA LEU A 88 -3.57 22.29 -31.47
C LEU A 88 -4.46 23.53 -31.52
N GLN A 89 -5.26 23.78 -30.48
CA GLN A 89 -6.12 24.96 -30.37
C GLN A 89 -5.34 26.26 -30.15
N CYS A 90 -4.10 26.19 -29.65
CA CYS A 90 -3.20 27.34 -29.55
C CYS A 90 -2.62 27.77 -30.90
N ILE A 91 -2.69 26.94 -31.94
CA ILE A 91 -2.16 27.26 -33.27
C ILE A 91 -3.26 27.97 -34.08
N PRO A 92 -3.18 29.30 -34.27
CA PRO A 92 -4.22 30.06 -34.97
C PRO A 92 -4.34 29.70 -36.46
N ALA A 93 -3.33 29.02 -37.03
CA ALA A 93 -3.36 28.55 -38.41
C ALA A 93 -4.24 27.29 -38.62
N ILE A 94 -4.50 26.52 -37.56
CA ILE A 94 -5.29 25.28 -37.61
C ILE A 94 -6.72 25.52 -37.09
N SER A 95 -6.89 26.48 -36.16
CA SER A 95 -8.18 26.79 -35.54
C SER A 95 -8.72 28.14 -35.98
N SER A 96 -9.93 28.16 -36.57
CA SER A 96 -10.66 29.41 -36.90
C SER A 96 -11.38 30.04 -35.70
N LEU A 97 -11.32 29.40 -34.52
CA LEU A 97 -11.97 29.85 -33.27
C LEU A 97 -10.98 30.62 -32.40
N ARG A 98 -11.49 31.55 -31.56
CA ARG A 98 -10.64 32.28 -30.59
C ARG A 98 -10.03 31.27 -29.60
N PRO A 99 -8.70 31.20 -29.43
CA PRO A 99 -8.05 30.19 -28.58
C PRO A 99 -8.57 30.17 -27.13
N TRP A 100 -8.96 31.33 -26.60
CA TRP A 100 -9.46 31.46 -25.23
C TRP A 100 -10.76 30.69 -24.96
N THR A 101 -11.68 30.61 -25.93
CA THR A 101 -12.99 29.97 -25.73
C THR A 101 -12.89 28.46 -25.55
N THR A 102 -11.79 27.85 -25.97
CA THR A 102 -11.53 26.41 -25.93
C THR A 102 -10.48 26.03 -24.89
N ILE A 103 -9.46 26.87 -24.68
CA ILE A 103 -8.41 26.64 -23.67
C ILE A 103 -8.99 26.73 -22.25
N ILE A 104 -9.87 27.70 -21.99
CA ILE A 104 -10.40 27.93 -20.63
C ILE A 104 -11.13 26.69 -20.08
N PRO A 105 -12.10 26.08 -20.79
CA PRO A 105 -12.76 24.86 -20.32
C PRO A 105 -11.78 23.69 -20.12
N LEU A 106 -10.80 23.51 -21.02
CA LEU A 106 -9.83 22.41 -20.94
C LEU A 106 -8.90 22.56 -19.73
N CYS A 107 -8.36 23.75 -19.50
CA CYS A 107 -7.55 24.04 -18.31
C CYS A 107 -8.36 23.90 -17.02
N PHE A 108 -9.63 24.30 -17.02
CA PHE A 108 -10.49 24.17 -15.86
C PHE A 108 -10.67 22.70 -15.44
N VAL A 109 -10.95 21.81 -16.39
CA VAL A 109 -11.12 20.37 -16.10
C VAL A 109 -9.83 19.74 -15.54
N LEU A 110 -8.67 20.05 -16.12
CA LEU A 110 -7.38 19.58 -15.63
C LEU A 110 -7.08 20.11 -14.22
N MET A 111 -7.36 21.40 -13.98
CA MET A 111 -7.14 22.03 -12.68
C MET A 111 -8.03 21.42 -11.60
N VAL A 112 -9.33 21.22 -11.86
CA VAL A 112 -10.26 20.60 -10.91
C VAL A 112 -9.80 19.18 -10.55
N THR A 113 -9.34 18.42 -11.54
CA THR A 113 -8.82 17.06 -11.32
C THR A 113 -7.58 17.08 -10.43
N ALA A 114 -6.62 17.95 -10.71
CA ALA A 114 -5.41 18.11 -9.89
C ALA A 114 -5.72 18.56 -8.46
N VAL A 115 -6.65 19.50 -8.26
CA VAL A 115 -7.05 19.96 -6.92
C VAL A 115 -7.73 18.83 -6.13
N LYS A 116 -8.59 18.03 -6.78
CA LYS A 116 -9.21 16.88 -6.14
C LYS A 116 -8.16 15.86 -5.70
N ASP A 117 -7.23 15.50 -6.58
CA ASP A 117 -6.17 14.54 -6.28
C ASP A 117 -5.28 15.03 -5.12
N PHE A 118 -5.01 16.34 -5.07
CA PHE A 118 -4.29 16.97 -3.95
C PHE A 118 -5.04 16.82 -2.63
N TYR A 119 -6.31 17.20 -2.63
CA TYR A 119 -7.14 17.15 -1.43
C TYR A 119 -7.24 15.71 -0.89
N ASP A 120 -7.47 14.75 -1.78
CA ASP A 120 -7.55 13.34 -1.43
C ASP A 120 -6.23 12.83 -0.81
N ASP A 121 -5.06 13.25 -1.34
CA ASP A 121 -3.77 12.87 -0.78
C ASP A 121 -3.50 13.54 0.58
N VAL A 122 -3.88 14.81 0.77
CA VAL A 122 -3.80 15.50 2.07
C VAL A 122 -4.64 14.79 3.12
N GLN A 123 -5.86 14.37 2.77
CA GLN A 123 -6.70 13.59 3.68
C GLN A 123 -6.06 12.26 4.07
N ARG A 124 -5.37 11.58 3.14
CA ARG A 124 -4.58 10.38 3.45
C ARG A 124 -3.45 10.67 4.44
N HIS A 125 -2.69 11.75 4.25
CA HIS A 125 -1.64 12.16 5.20
C HIS A 125 -2.20 12.38 6.61
N ILE A 126 -3.34 13.05 6.72
CA ILE A 126 -4.00 13.30 8.01
C ILE A 126 -4.42 11.98 8.65
N SER A 127 -5.08 11.11 7.89
CA SER A 127 -5.51 9.78 8.36
C SER A 127 -4.34 8.91 8.80
N ASP A 128 -3.29 8.82 7.99
CA ASP A 128 -2.07 8.08 8.33
C ASP A 128 -1.46 8.61 9.63
N ASN A 129 -1.38 9.93 9.80
CA ASN A 129 -0.83 10.56 10.99
C ASN A 129 -1.69 10.29 12.23
N GLN A 130 -3.02 10.23 12.10
CA GLN A 130 -3.93 9.87 13.18
C GLN A 130 -3.73 8.41 13.62
N VAL A 131 -3.58 7.49 12.67
CA VAL A 131 -3.36 6.07 12.99
C VAL A 131 -1.99 5.86 13.62
N ASN A 132 -0.92 6.43 13.05
CA ASN A 132 0.45 6.27 13.55
C ASN A 132 0.67 6.89 14.93
N ASN A 133 -0.05 7.96 15.28
CA ASN A 133 0.02 8.59 16.60
C ASN A 133 -1.04 8.10 17.58
N ARG A 134 -1.89 7.13 17.20
CA ARG A 134 -2.84 6.53 18.14
C ARG A 134 -2.08 5.97 19.33
N LYS A 135 -2.55 6.28 20.53
CA LYS A 135 -1.94 5.80 21.77
C LYS A 135 -2.39 4.37 22.06
N THR A 136 -1.46 3.53 22.47
CA THR A 136 -1.70 2.15 22.86
C THR A 136 -0.89 1.79 24.10
N ARG A 137 -1.31 0.76 24.83
CA ARG A 137 -0.68 0.33 26.08
C ARG A 137 0.11 -0.96 25.83
N VAL A 138 1.43 -0.85 25.88
CA VAL A 138 2.36 -1.97 25.63
C VAL A 138 3.01 -2.40 26.94
N VAL A 139 3.23 -3.70 27.11
CA VAL A 139 4.01 -4.23 28.23
C VAL A 139 5.50 -4.11 27.88
N ARG A 140 6.24 -3.29 28.64
CA ARG A 140 7.69 -3.14 28.54
C ARG A 140 8.30 -3.47 29.90
N ARG A 141 9.21 -4.45 29.95
CA ARG A 141 9.93 -4.83 31.19
C ARG A 141 8.98 -5.09 32.38
N GLY A 142 7.83 -5.72 32.12
CA GLY A 142 6.83 -6.05 33.14
C GLY A 142 5.92 -4.89 33.58
N LYS A 143 6.07 -3.68 33.01
CA LYS A 143 5.19 -2.54 33.27
C LYS A 143 4.38 -2.18 32.03
N LEU A 144 3.16 -1.70 32.24
CA LEU A 144 2.31 -1.19 31.17
C LEU A 144 2.68 0.28 30.90
N VAL A 145 3.11 0.58 29.67
CA VAL A 145 3.53 1.92 29.25
C VAL A 145 2.66 2.36 28.07
N GLU A 146 2.32 3.65 28.04
CA GLU A 146 1.62 4.25 26.92
C GLU A 146 2.62 4.60 25.81
N GLU A 147 2.41 4.06 24.62
CA GLU A 147 3.26 4.25 23.45
C GLU A 147 2.44 4.62 22.23
N LYS A 148 3.09 5.23 21.24
CA LYS A 148 2.46 5.49 19.94
C LYS A 148 2.37 4.20 19.13
N TRP A 149 1.32 4.08 18.33
CA TRP A 149 1.10 2.93 17.44
C TRP A 149 2.32 2.62 16.58
N GLN A 150 2.96 3.64 16.02
CA GLN A 150 4.17 3.50 15.19
C GLN A 150 5.40 2.93 15.91
N ASN A 151 5.45 3.00 17.25
CA ASN A 151 6.56 2.50 18.06
C ASN A 151 6.36 1.04 18.51
N VAL A 152 5.22 0.44 18.19
CA VAL A 152 4.91 -0.96 18.52
C VAL A 152 5.70 -1.87 17.59
N ASN A 153 6.40 -2.84 18.16
CA ASN A 153 7.17 -3.83 17.40
C ASN A 153 6.52 -5.21 17.47
N VAL A 154 6.92 -6.06 16.53
CA VAL A 154 6.47 -7.45 16.44
C VAL A 154 6.92 -8.22 17.69
N GLY A 155 5.99 -8.99 18.26
CA GLY A 155 6.18 -9.69 19.52
C GLY A 155 5.93 -8.85 20.77
N ASP A 156 5.64 -7.55 20.66
CA ASP A 156 5.21 -6.75 21.81
C ASP A 156 3.81 -7.17 22.28
N ILE A 157 3.62 -7.17 23.60
CA ILE A 157 2.33 -7.49 24.23
C ILE A 157 1.54 -6.22 24.41
N ILE A 158 0.32 -6.17 23.85
CA ILE A 158 -0.57 -5.01 23.96
C ILE A 158 -1.76 -5.33 24.85
N ARG A 159 -2.12 -4.39 25.72
CA ARG A 159 -3.39 -4.43 26.46
C ARG A 159 -4.46 -3.70 25.67
N MET A 160 -5.43 -4.45 25.16
CA MET A 160 -6.64 -3.88 24.55
C MET A 160 -7.64 -3.44 25.61
N GLU A 161 -8.27 -2.29 25.43
CA GLU A 161 -9.49 -1.92 26.14
C GLU A 161 -10.71 -2.42 25.35
N CYS A 162 -11.77 -2.81 26.06
CA CYS A 162 -13.02 -3.33 25.47
C CYS A 162 -13.79 -2.22 24.74
N ASN A 163 -13.29 -1.82 23.56
CA ASN A 163 -13.98 -1.10 22.47
C ASN A 163 -13.00 -0.59 21.39
N ASN A 164 -11.69 -0.75 21.59
CA ASN A 164 -10.71 -0.22 20.64
C ASN A 164 -10.47 -1.20 19.48
N PHE A 165 -10.88 -0.79 18.27
CA PHE A 165 -10.58 -1.52 17.04
C PHE A 165 -9.08 -1.45 16.72
N VAL A 166 -8.43 -2.61 16.61
CA VAL A 166 -7.00 -2.74 16.26
C VAL A 166 -6.89 -3.11 14.79
N ALA A 167 -6.12 -2.32 14.03
CA ALA A 167 -5.96 -2.46 12.59
C ALA A 167 -4.83 -3.42 12.16
N THR A 168 -4.31 -4.26 13.07
CA THR A 168 -3.23 -5.22 12.75
C THR A 168 -3.72 -6.65 12.92
N VAL A 169 -3.12 -7.57 12.16
CA VAL A 169 -3.27 -9.01 12.37
C VAL A 169 -2.75 -9.34 13.78
N THR A 170 -3.64 -9.86 14.60
CA THR A 170 -3.35 -10.14 16.00
C THR A 170 -3.79 -11.55 16.35
N GLU A 171 -2.89 -12.32 16.94
CA GLU A 171 -3.23 -13.62 17.52
C GLU A 171 -3.68 -13.44 18.97
N VAL A 172 -4.84 -14.01 19.30
CA VAL A 172 -5.46 -13.92 20.64
C VAL A 172 -5.08 -15.17 21.43
N LEU A 173 -4.36 -14.98 22.54
CA LEU A 173 -4.12 -16.04 23.51
C LEU A 173 -5.12 -15.92 24.68
N ASP A 174 -5.59 -17.09 25.09
CA ASP A 174 -6.78 -17.41 25.89
C ASP A 174 -7.10 -16.51 27.10
N GLY A 175 -8.40 -16.22 27.29
CA GLY A 175 -9.07 -15.88 28.56
C GLY A 175 -8.68 -14.60 29.32
N LEU A 176 -7.43 -14.15 29.24
CA LEU A 176 -6.93 -12.85 29.68
C LEU A 176 -6.20 -12.27 28.47
N ARG A 177 -6.81 -11.27 27.81
CA ARG A 177 -6.33 -10.69 26.55
C ARG A 177 -4.89 -10.17 26.63
N ILE A 178 -3.95 -11.07 26.37
CA ILE A 178 -2.53 -10.84 26.15
C ILE A 178 -2.31 -11.15 24.67
N GLN A 179 -1.93 -10.14 23.90
CA GLN A 179 -1.96 -10.20 22.45
C GLN A 179 -0.55 -10.07 21.88
N ILE A 180 -0.18 -10.98 20.97
CA ILE A 180 1.09 -10.98 20.26
C ILE A 180 0.81 -10.49 18.83
N LEU A 181 1.53 -9.45 18.38
CA LEU A 181 1.49 -9.04 16.97
C LEU A 181 2.25 -10.06 16.10
N GLY A 182 1.50 -10.85 15.33
CA GLY A 182 1.99 -11.69 14.24
C GLY A 182 1.43 -11.15 12.92
N TYR A 183 2.30 -10.66 12.02
CA TYR A 183 1.86 -10.15 10.72
C TYR A 183 1.73 -11.33 9.73
N LEU A 184 0.51 -11.66 9.32
CA LEU A 184 0.22 -12.39 8.08
C LEU A 184 0.32 -11.38 6.94
N SER A 185 1.34 -11.51 6.10
CA SER A 185 1.42 -10.80 4.82
C SER A 185 0.96 -11.76 3.71
N ASP A 186 -0.34 -11.78 3.46
CA ASP A 186 -0.87 -12.15 2.14
C ASP A 186 -1.21 -10.86 1.42
N PHE A 187 -0.19 -10.20 0.85
CA PHE A 187 -0.24 -9.30 -0.31
C PHE A 187 1.18 -9.06 -0.84
#